data_AF-A0A4S4AQ43-F1
#
_entry.id   AF-A0A4S4AQ43-F1
#
_cell.length_a   1.000
_cell.length_b   1.000
_cell.length_c   1.000
_cell.angle_alpha   90.00
_cell.angle_beta   90.00
_cell.angle_gamma   90.00
#
_symmetry.space_group_name_H-M   'P 1'
#
loop_
_entity.id
_entity.type
_entity.pdbx_description
1 polymer ?
#
loop_
_entity_poly.entity_id
_entity_poly.type
_entity_poly.pdbx_seq_one_letter_code
_entity_poly.pdbx_strand_id
1 'polypeptide(L)'
;MRKDLQEQKEQYDGLLLAADAEREAAIQEANAAKAQALERLHRIRQLEKKFAESAAPQATPIPDALDEFEAWCKEHLAGSVEIANRAYQGVRKSEFHDPQFIYRTLLLLRDQYVPMRIEGTPERRRSYEEALHALQLEYSATGEGVKYAADLYSVQYGGIRRPLDRHLKGSDSRDRRYGFRLYFFWDDESQVVVVGWLPSHLDNRAS
;
A
#
# COMPACT_ATOMS: atom_id res chain seq x y z
N MET A 1 5.66 -58.61 -9.39
CA MET A 1 6.72 -57.58 -9.56
C MET A 1 6.49 -56.66 -10.76
N ARG A 2 6.53 -57.12 -12.03
CA ARG A 2 6.27 -56.22 -13.19
C ARG A 2 4.83 -55.69 -13.26
N LYS A 3 3.85 -56.53 -12.90
CA LYS A 3 2.43 -56.17 -12.90
C LYS A 3 2.10 -55.14 -11.80
N ASP A 4 2.59 -55.41 -10.58
CA ASP A 4 2.46 -54.48 -9.45
C ASP A 4 3.12 -53.11 -9.72
N LEU A 5 4.26 -53.08 -10.43
CA LEU A 5 4.91 -51.82 -10.82
C LEU A 5 4.08 -51.02 -11.83
N GLN A 6 3.36 -51.72 -12.71
CA GLN A 6 2.52 -51.11 -13.72
C GLN A 6 1.21 -50.57 -13.12
N GLU A 7 0.58 -51.35 -12.22
CA GLU A 7 -0.59 -50.90 -11.45
C GLU A 7 -0.26 -49.69 -10.57
N GLN A 8 0.91 -49.68 -9.92
CA GLN A 8 1.38 -48.50 -9.18
C GLN A 8 1.58 -47.29 -10.09
N LYS A 9 2.19 -47.48 -11.27
CA LYS A 9 2.40 -46.38 -12.22
C LYS A 9 1.06 -45.79 -12.69
N GLU A 10 0.10 -46.64 -13.05
CA GLU A 10 -1.24 -46.20 -13.45
C GLU A 10 -1.97 -45.45 -12.33
N GLN A 11 -1.82 -45.89 -11.07
CA GLN A 11 -2.34 -45.16 -9.91
C GLN A 11 -1.68 -43.80 -9.72
N TYR A 12 -0.35 -43.71 -9.81
CA TYR A 12 0.38 -42.44 -9.69
C TYR A 12 0.04 -41.48 -10.84
N ASP A 13 -0.04 -41.97 -12.07
CA ASP A 13 -0.43 -41.17 -13.23
C ASP A 13 -1.87 -40.64 -13.05
N GLY A 14 -2.79 -41.46 -12.54
CA GLY A 14 -4.15 -41.04 -12.20
C GLY A 14 -4.21 -39.99 -11.09
N LEU A 15 -3.41 -40.14 -10.04
CA LEU A 15 -3.32 -39.15 -8.95
C LEU A 15 -2.73 -37.82 -9.42
N LEU A 16 -1.70 -37.86 -10.28
CA LEU A 16 -1.09 -36.67 -10.86
C LEU A 16 -2.09 -35.91 -11.74
N LEU A 17 -2.83 -36.61 -12.60
CA LEU A 17 -3.87 -36.01 -13.44
C LEU A 17 -4.99 -35.36 -12.60
N ALA A 18 -5.42 -36.01 -11.53
CA ALA A 18 -6.42 -35.47 -10.62
C ALA A 18 -5.91 -34.21 -9.90
N ALA A 19 -4.66 -34.23 -9.41
CA ALA A 19 -4.03 -33.09 -8.74
C ALA A 19 -3.83 -31.90 -9.69
N ASP A 20 -3.43 -32.15 -10.94
CA ASP A 20 -3.31 -31.11 -11.95
C ASP A 20 -4.67 -30.50 -12.31
N ALA A 21 -5.72 -31.32 -12.43
CA ALA A 21 -7.08 -30.85 -12.69
C ALA A 21 -7.63 -30.01 -11.52
N GLU A 22 -7.39 -30.43 -10.27
CA GLU A 22 -7.79 -29.68 -9.07
C GLU A 22 -7.03 -28.34 -8.98
N ARG A 23 -5.73 -28.35 -9.26
CA ARG A 23 -4.91 -27.14 -9.30
C ARG A 23 -5.41 -26.16 -10.36
N GLU A 24 -5.69 -26.64 -11.57
CA GLU A 24 -6.19 -25.78 -12.64
C GLU A 24 -7.57 -25.20 -12.28
N ALA A 25 -8.47 -26.02 -11.75
CA ALA A 25 -9.78 -25.54 -11.28
C ALA A 25 -9.64 -24.46 -10.20
N ALA A 26 -8.75 -24.65 -9.23
CA ALA A 26 -8.47 -23.66 -8.18
C ALA A 26 -7.89 -22.34 -8.74
N ILE A 27 -7.00 -22.42 -9.74
CA ILE A 27 -6.46 -21.23 -10.42
C ILE A 27 -7.57 -20.49 -11.16
N GLN A 28 -8.43 -21.20 -11.89
CA GLN A 28 -9.55 -20.60 -12.62
C GLN A 28 -10.55 -19.92 -11.67
N GLU A 29 -10.91 -20.58 -10.56
CA GLU A 29 -11.79 -20.01 -9.55
C GLU A 29 -11.18 -18.75 -8.91
N ALA A 30 -9.89 -18.80 -8.55
CA ALA A 30 -9.18 -17.65 -8.00
C ALA A 30 -9.15 -16.47 -8.99
N ASN A 31 -8.91 -16.74 -10.28
CA ASN A 31 -8.91 -15.71 -11.31
C ASN A 31 -10.30 -15.10 -11.52
N ALA A 32 -11.35 -15.93 -11.52
CA ALA A 32 -12.74 -15.47 -11.62
C ALA A 32 -13.14 -14.61 -10.41
N ALA A 33 -12.77 -15.03 -9.19
CA ALA A 33 -12.99 -14.27 -7.98
C ALA A 33 -12.26 -12.91 -8.00
N LYS A 34 -11.01 -12.89 -8.47
CA LYS A 34 -10.24 -11.64 -8.65
C LYS A 34 -10.90 -10.69 -9.65
N ALA A 35 -11.35 -11.20 -10.79
CA ALA A 35 -12.05 -10.39 -11.79
C ALA A 35 -13.35 -9.76 -11.23
N GLN A 36 -14.14 -10.55 -10.50
CA GLN A 36 -15.35 -10.06 -9.84
C GLN A 36 -15.04 -9.01 -8.76
N ALA A 37 -13.96 -9.19 -8.00
CA ALA A 37 -13.54 -8.21 -6.99
C ALA A 37 -13.16 -6.86 -7.62
N LEU A 38 -12.43 -6.87 -8.73
CA LEU A 38 -12.07 -5.66 -9.47
C LEU A 38 -13.30 -4.94 -10.03
N GLU A 39 -14.28 -5.67 -10.58
CA GLU A 39 -15.53 -5.10 -11.07
C GLU A 39 -16.32 -4.42 -9.93
N ARG A 40 -16.41 -5.09 -8.76
CA ARG A 40 -17.06 -4.53 -7.57
C ARG A 40 -16.35 -3.26 -7.08
N LEU A 41 -15.02 -3.26 -7.03
CA LEU A 41 -14.23 -2.09 -6.66
C LEU A 41 -14.47 -0.92 -7.61
N HIS A 42 -14.49 -1.18 -8.92
CA HIS A 42 -14.79 -0.15 -9.91
C HIS A 42 -16.18 0.45 -9.68
N ARG A 43 -17.19 -0.40 -9.45
CA ARG A 43 -18.56 0.03 -9.19
C ARG A 43 -18.68 0.84 -7.89
N ILE A 44 -18.03 0.40 -6.82
CA ILE A 44 -18.00 1.13 -5.54
C ILE A 44 -17.43 2.53 -5.76
N ARG A 45 -16.29 2.67 -6.45
CA ARG A 45 -15.71 3.99 -6.73
C ARG A 45 -16.60 4.89 -7.58
N GLN A 46 -17.29 4.32 -8.57
CA GLN A 46 -18.26 5.10 -9.35
C GLN A 46 -19.41 5.63 -8.48
N LEU A 47 -19.87 4.83 -7.51
CA LEU A 47 -20.90 5.23 -6.55
C LEU A 47 -20.37 6.28 -5.57
N GLU A 48 -19.18 6.09 -5.03
CA GLU A 48 -18.51 7.05 -4.15
C GLU A 48 -18.30 8.39 -4.84
N LYS A 49 -17.86 8.39 -6.11
CA LYS A 49 -17.71 9.60 -6.92
C LYS A 49 -19.05 10.33 -7.09
N LYS A 50 -20.10 9.62 -7.48
CA LYS A 50 -21.45 10.21 -7.61
C LYS A 50 -21.96 10.77 -6.29
N PHE A 51 -21.70 10.07 -5.18
CA PHE A 51 -22.07 10.52 -3.86
C PHE A 51 -21.31 11.80 -3.47
N ALA A 52 -20.00 11.84 -3.71
CA ALA A 52 -19.17 13.02 -3.48
C ALA A 52 -19.56 14.22 -4.33
N GLU A 53 -19.98 14.02 -5.59
CA GLU A 53 -20.51 15.09 -6.45
C GLU A 53 -21.85 15.65 -5.96
N SER A 54 -22.64 14.84 -5.24
CA SER A 54 -23.95 15.25 -4.69
C SER A 54 -23.87 15.84 -3.28
N ALA A 55 -22.82 15.53 -2.52
CA ALA A 55 -22.59 16.02 -1.17
C ALA A 55 -21.85 17.36 -1.21
N ALA A 56 -22.10 18.23 -0.23
CA ALA A 56 -21.26 19.41 -0.05
C ALA A 56 -19.83 18.95 0.31
N PRO A 57 -18.77 19.58 -0.25
CA PRO A 57 -17.41 19.20 0.05
C PRO A 57 -17.12 19.43 1.53
N GLN A 58 -17.02 18.35 2.30
CA GLN A 58 -16.63 18.40 3.70
C GLN A 58 -15.13 18.13 3.79
N ALA A 59 -14.39 19.12 4.32
CA ALA A 59 -12.96 18.96 4.53
C ALA A 59 -12.70 17.85 5.55
N THR A 60 -11.77 16.93 5.25
CA THR A 60 -11.33 15.93 6.22
C THR A 60 -10.64 16.66 7.39
N PRO A 61 -11.05 16.45 8.65
CA PRO A 61 -10.42 17.12 9.79
C PRO A 61 -8.97 16.67 9.93
N ILE A 62 -8.08 17.60 10.26
CA ILE A 62 -6.67 17.33 10.53
C ILE A 62 -6.42 17.58 12.02
N PRO A 63 -6.19 16.53 12.82
CA PRO A 63 -5.85 16.67 14.23
C PRO A 63 -4.50 17.37 14.45
N ASP A 64 -4.37 18.07 15.57
CA ASP A 64 -3.13 18.74 15.99
C ASP A 64 -2.13 17.80 16.67
N ALA A 65 -2.56 16.59 17.04
CA ALA A 65 -1.80 15.59 17.77
C ALA A 65 -2.00 14.19 17.19
N LEU A 66 -1.14 13.24 17.58
CA LEU A 66 -1.13 11.87 17.05
C LEU A 66 -1.84 10.85 17.96
N ASP A 67 -2.49 11.29 19.04
CA ASP A 67 -3.08 10.40 20.05
C ASP A 67 -4.15 9.46 19.47
N GLU A 68 -4.95 9.97 18.53
CA GLU A 68 -6.02 9.22 17.84
C GLU A 68 -5.64 8.82 16.42
N PHE A 69 -4.34 8.83 16.09
CA PHE A 69 -3.85 8.62 14.73
C PHE A 69 -4.37 7.34 14.07
N GLU A 70 -4.36 6.21 14.79
CA GLU A 70 -4.85 4.94 14.23
C GLU A 70 -6.34 4.95 13.92
N ALA A 71 -7.16 5.50 14.81
CA ALA A 71 -8.60 5.61 14.61
C ALA A 71 -8.91 6.52 13.41
N TRP A 72 -8.25 7.69 13.36
CA TRP A 72 -8.37 8.65 12.27
C TRP A 72 -8.01 8.04 10.91
N CYS A 73 -6.92 7.26 10.84
CA CYS A 73 -6.54 6.57 9.60
C CYS A 73 -7.61 5.57 9.14
N LYS A 74 -8.16 4.78 10.07
CA LYS A 74 -9.22 3.81 9.74
C LYS A 74 -10.50 4.48 9.25
N GLU A 75 -10.83 5.65 9.80
CA GLU A 75 -12.02 6.40 9.41
C GLU A 75 -11.87 7.10 8.05
N HIS A 76 -10.73 7.76 7.81
CA HIS A 76 -10.60 8.68 6.69
C HIS A 76 -9.75 8.18 5.52
N LEU A 77 -9.00 7.09 5.69
CA LEU A 77 -8.10 6.56 4.67
C LEU A 77 -8.48 5.17 4.16
N ALA A 78 -9.34 4.44 4.89
CA ALA A 78 -9.72 3.08 4.54
C ALA A 78 -10.25 2.99 3.10
N GLY A 79 -9.83 1.94 2.38
CA GLY A 79 -10.16 1.73 0.98
C GLY A 79 -9.27 2.49 -0.02
N SER A 80 -8.33 3.32 0.43
CA SER A 80 -7.38 4.03 -0.43
C SER A 80 -5.94 4.00 0.09
N VAL A 81 -5.75 4.18 1.39
CA VAL A 81 -4.44 4.11 2.04
C VAL A 81 -4.54 3.23 3.29
N GLU A 82 -3.79 2.13 3.30
CA GLU A 82 -3.66 1.22 4.43
C GLU A 82 -2.34 1.45 5.16
N ILE A 83 -2.39 1.38 6.49
CA ILE A 83 -1.22 1.59 7.34
C ILE A 83 -0.83 0.28 7.98
N ALA A 84 0.41 -0.18 7.74
CA ALA A 84 0.92 -1.38 8.36
C ALA A 84 1.11 -1.17 9.88
N ASN A 85 0.93 -2.23 10.68
CA ASN A 85 1.10 -2.16 12.14
C ASN A 85 2.41 -1.50 12.59
N ARG A 86 3.51 -1.77 11.89
CA ARG A 86 4.82 -1.18 12.22
C ARG A 86 4.90 0.33 11.96
N ALA A 87 4.12 0.86 11.01
CA ALA A 87 4.02 2.29 10.76
C ALA A 87 3.31 2.99 11.92
N TYR A 88 2.25 2.40 12.49
CA TYR A 88 1.64 2.91 13.73
C TYR A 88 2.64 2.95 14.89
N GLN A 89 3.48 1.92 15.02
CA GLN A 89 4.55 1.91 16.03
C GLN A 89 5.61 3.00 15.77
N GLY A 90 5.93 3.29 14.50
CA GLY A 90 6.82 4.38 14.11
C GLY A 90 6.28 5.75 14.52
N VAL A 91 5.00 6.00 14.24
CA VAL A 91 4.30 7.24 14.62
C VAL A 91 4.23 7.39 16.13
N ARG A 92 3.84 6.34 16.86
CA ARG A 92 3.71 6.36 18.33
C ARG A 92 5.02 6.72 19.05
N LYS A 93 6.17 6.37 18.45
CA LYS A 93 7.51 6.66 19.00
C LYS A 93 8.13 7.93 18.42
N SER A 94 7.42 8.61 17.54
CA SER A 94 7.98 9.74 16.80
C SER A 94 8.09 10.98 17.67
N GLU A 95 9.18 11.71 17.50
CA GLU A 95 9.38 13.06 18.04
C GLU A 95 9.16 14.13 16.95
N PHE A 96 8.57 13.75 15.82
CA PHE A 96 8.37 14.65 14.70
C PHE A 96 7.49 15.85 15.11
N HIS A 97 8.00 17.05 14.89
CA HIS A 97 7.45 18.26 15.49
C HIS A 97 6.11 18.74 14.89
N ASP A 98 5.74 18.26 13.70
CA ASP A 98 4.52 18.67 12.98
C ASP A 98 3.59 17.47 12.73
N PRO A 99 2.73 17.09 13.70
CA PRO A 99 1.70 16.07 13.52
C PRO A 99 0.80 16.31 12.31
N GLN A 100 0.39 17.55 12.08
CA GLN A 100 -0.53 17.89 10.98
C GLN A 100 0.09 17.59 9.62
N PHE A 101 1.40 17.75 9.46
CA PHE A 101 2.11 17.40 8.24
C PHE A 101 2.02 15.91 7.90
N ILE A 102 2.01 15.03 8.91
CA ILE A 102 1.82 13.59 8.72
C ILE A 102 0.44 13.33 8.11
N TYR A 103 -0.60 13.92 8.69
CA TYR A 103 -1.97 13.81 8.18
C TYR A 103 -2.10 14.35 6.76
N ARG A 104 -1.56 15.55 6.47
CA ARG A 104 -1.56 16.14 5.11
C ARG A 104 -0.86 15.25 4.10
N THR A 105 0.24 14.60 4.48
CA THR A 105 0.98 13.68 3.61
C THR A 105 0.14 12.43 3.29
N LEU A 106 -0.58 11.88 4.27
CA LEU A 106 -1.47 10.74 4.05
C LEU A 106 -2.68 11.10 3.18
N LEU A 107 -3.24 12.29 3.38
CA LEU A 107 -4.31 12.82 2.53
C LEU A 107 -3.81 13.06 1.10
N LEU A 108 -2.58 13.52 0.90
CA LEU A 108 -1.97 13.64 -0.42
C LEU A 108 -1.91 12.27 -1.12
N LEU A 109 -1.54 11.20 -0.41
CA LEU A 109 -1.58 9.85 -0.98
C LEU A 109 -3.00 9.44 -1.38
N ARG A 110 -3.98 9.64 -0.49
CA ARG A 110 -5.39 9.31 -0.74
C ARG A 110 -6.00 10.10 -1.90
N ASP A 111 -5.83 11.42 -1.90
CA ASP A 111 -6.58 12.34 -2.77
C ASP A 111 -5.88 12.61 -4.10
N GLN A 112 -4.56 12.39 -4.16
CA GLN A 112 -3.75 12.73 -5.34
C GLN A 112 -3.05 11.51 -5.92
N TYR A 113 -2.30 10.74 -5.11
CA TYR A 113 -1.54 9.61 -5.62
C TYR A 113 -2.43 8.45 -6.09
N VAL A 114 -3.42 8.06 -5.29
CA VAL A 114 -4.33 6.94 -5.60
C VAL A 114 -5.12 7.23 -6.89
N PRO A 115 -5.80 8.38 -7.08
CA PRO A 115 -6.44 8.71 -8.34
C PRO A 115 -5.47 8.78 -9.52
N MET A 116 -4.26 9.31 -9.33
CA MET A 116 -3.23 9.33 -10.37
C MET A 116 -2.84 7.92 -10.82
N ARG A 117 -2.71 6.97 -9.88
CA ARG A 117 -2.39 5.56 -10.21
C ARG A 117 -3.52 4.85 -10.92
N ILE A 118 -4.77 5.12 -10.54
CA ILE A 118 -5.95 4.45 -11.10
C ILE A 118 -6.31 5.02 -12.48
N GLU A 119 -6.38 6.34 -12.61
CA GLU A 119 -6.84 7.01 -13.82
C GLU A 119 -5.72 7.23 -14.84
N GLY A 120 -4.48 7.46 -14.38
CA GLY A 120 -3.30 7.59 -15.22
C GLY A 120 -3.28 8.83 -16.14
N THR A 121 -4.20 9.78 -15.97
CA THR A 121 -4.32 10.94 -16.86
C THR A 121 -3.23 11.99 -16.61
N PRO A 122 -2.89 12.81 -17.63
CA PRO A 122 -1.95 13.92 -17.46
C PRO A 122 -2.36 14.93 -16.38
N GLU A 123 -3.67 15.18 -16.25
CA GLU A 123 -4.22 16.13 -15.27
C GLU A 123 -4.02 15.63 -13.84
N ARG A 124 -4.25 14.35 -13.59
CA ARG A 124 -4.00 13.74 -12.27
C ARG A 124 -2.53 13.74 -11.91
N ARG A 125 -1.65 13.49 -12.90
CA ARG A 125 -0.20 13.57 -12.69
C ARG A 125 0.22 14.98 -12.28
N ARG A 126 -0.26 16.00 -12.99
CA ARG A 126 0.04 17.40 -12.67
C ARG A 126 -0.49 17.80 -11.28
N SER A 127 -1.72 17.42 -10.96
CA SER A 127 -2.34 17.67 -9.63
C SER A 127 -1.52 17.05 -8.50
N TYR A 128 -1.01 15.82 -8.70
CA TYR A 128 -0.13 15.17 -7.74
C TYR A 128 1.22 15.88 -7.59
N GLU A 129 1.85 16.28 -8.70
CA GLU A 129 3.11 17.05 -8.69
C GLU A 129 2.95 18.41 -7.98
N GLU A 130 1.85 19.12 -8.24
CA GLU A 130 1.52 20.39 -7.58
C GLU A 130 1.30 20.20 -6.07
N ALA A 131 0.59 19.14 -5.66
CA ALA A 131 0.37 18.82 -4.26
C ALA A 131 1.68 18.45 -3.53
N LEU A 132 2.57 17.70 -4.19
CA LEU A 132 3.90 17.41 -3.67
C LEU A 132 4.70 18.69 -3.44
N HIS A 133 4.72 19.58 -4.43
CA HIS A 133 5.42 20.86 -4.33
C HIS A 133 4.85 21.75 -3.21
N ALA A 134 3.53 21.80 -3.05
CA ALA A 134 2.88 22.57 -1.99
C ALA A 134 3.27 22.09 -0.58
N LEU A 135 3.50 20.80 -0.39
CA LEU A 135 3.99 20.21 0.87
C LEU A 135 5.52 20.10 0.94
N GLN A 136 6.26 20.59 -0.05
CA GLN A 136 7.71 20.45 -0.14
C GLN A 136 8.18 18.99 -0.01
N LEU A 137 7.42 18.09 -0.64
CA LEU A 137 7.71 16.66 -0.66
C LEU A 137 8.33 16.24 -2.00
N GLU A 138 9.34 15.37 -1.93
CA GLU A 138 9.91 14.69 -3.08
C GLU A 138 9.41 13.23 -3.12
N TYR A 139 8.93 12.79 -4.29
CA TYR A 139 8.59 11.39 -4.55
C TYR A 139 9.71 10.70 -5.32
N SER A 140 10.18 9.55 -4.82
CA SER A 140 11.16 8.75 -5.54
C SER A 140 11.07 7.26 -5.23
N ALA A 141 11.72 6.44 -6.06
CA ALA A 141 11.91 5.03 -5.75
C ALA A 141 12.86 4.88 -4.56
N THR A 142 12.60 3.88 -3.72
CA THR A 142 13.55 3.53 -2.66
C THR A 142 14.82 2.96 -3.33
N GLY A 143 15.96 3.61 -3.10
CA GLY A 143 17.22 3.31 -3.78
C GLY A 143 17.83 1.94 -3.44
N GLU A 144 19.04 1.69 -3.94
CA GLU A 144 19.71 0.38 -3.84
C GLU A 144 19.94 -0.14 -2.41
N GLY A 145 19.85 0.72 -1.38
CA GLY A 145 19.90 0.33 0.03
C GLY A 145 18.88 -0.75 0.43
N VAL A 146 17.76 -0.86 -0.31
CA VAL A 146 16.76 -1.95 -0.16
C VAL A 146 17.40 -3.34 -0.35
N LYS A 147 18.37 -3.48 -1.25
CA LYS A 147 19.06 -4.75 -1.54
C LYS A 147 19.85 -5.26 -0.33
N TYR A 148 20.34 -4.35 0.51
CA TYR A 148 21.22 -4.66 1.64
C TYR A 148 20.47 -4.71 2.99
N ALA A 149 19.25 -4.19 3.06
CA ALA A 149 18.43 -4.14 4.28
C ALA A 149 16.98 -4.52 4.00
N ALA A 150 16.77 -5.59 3.23
CA ALA A 150 15.45 -6.02 2.73
C ALA A 150 14.41 -6.15 3.85
N ASP A 151 14.80 -6.55 5.07
CA ASP A 151 13.89 -6.70 6.23
C ASP A 151 13.29 -5.35 6.67
N LEU A 152 14.10 -4.30 6.68
CA LEU A 152 13.65 -2.95 7.05
C LEU A 152 12.74 -2.37 5.96
N TYR A 153 13.05 -2.64 4.69
CA TYR A 153 12.31 -2.11 3.55
C TYR A 153 11.21 -3.04 3.03
N SER A 154 10.61 -3.88 3.88
CA SER A 154 9.47 -4.69 3.48
C SER A 154 8.44 -4.89 4.60
N VAL A 155 7.21 -5.19 4.22
CA VAL A 155 6.10 -5.48 5.14
C VAL A 155 5.41 -6.78 4.76
N GLN A 156 4.81 -7.47 5.73
CA GLN A 156 3.88 -8.56 5.43
C GLN A 156 2.52 -7.96 5.08
N TYR A 157 2.04 -8.25 3.87
CA TYR A 157 0.76 -7.78 3.36
C TYR A 157 0.18 -8.81 2.38
N GLY A 158 -1.10 -9.16 2.53
CA GLY A 158 -1.73 -10.19 1.69
C GLY A 158 -1.08 -11.57 1.82
N GLY A 159 -0.53 -11.91 3.00
CA GLY A 159 0.15 -13.19 3.25
C GLY A 159 1.55 -13.32 2.66
N ILE A 160 2.03 -12.30 1.95
CA ILE A 160 3.36 -12.27 1.34
C ILE A 160 4.15 -11.06 1.79
N ARG A 161 5.48 -11.17 1.62
CA ARG A 161 6.39 -10.09 1.94
C ARG A 161 6.51 -9.13 0.77
N ARG A 162 6.15 -7.86 0.97
CA ARG A 162 6.13 -6.82 -0.06
C ARG A 162 7.21 -5.77 0.21
N PRO A 163 8.04 -5.41 -0.79
CA PRO A 163 9.02 -4.34 -0.65
C PRO A 163 8.34 -2.96 -0.60
N LEU A 164 8.87 -2.05 0.22
CA LEU A 164 8.52 -0.63 0.21
C LEU A 164 9.38 0.08 -0.82
N ASP A 165 8.95 -0.01 -2.07
CA ASP A 165 9.72 0.40 -3.23
C ASP A 165 9.56 1.90 -3.57
N ARG A 166 8.71 2.62 -2.84
CA ARG A 166 8.52 4.08 -2.97
C ARG A 166 8.66 4.78 -1.64
N HIS A 167 9.03 6.05 -1.71
CA HIS A 167 8.96 6.93 -0.56
C HIS A 167 8.63 8.38 -0.92
N LEU A 168 8.06 9.07 0.07
CA LEU A 168 7.99 10.52 0.12
C LEU A 168 9.06 11.03 1.08
N LYS A 169 9.76 12.08 0.67
CA LYS A 169 10.82 12.74 1.43
C LYS A 169 10.43 14.19 1.69
N GLY A 170 10.48 14.61 2.95
CA GLY A 170 10.42 16.03 3.31
C GLY A 170 11.81 16.59 3.59
N SER A 171 11.95 17.38 4.65
CA SER A 171 13.26 17.85 5.11
C SER A 171 14.23 16.69 5.36
N ASP A 172 15.48 16.85 4.91
CA ASP A 172 16.56 15.87 5.08
C ASP A 172 17.39 16.10 6.35
N SER A 173 16.81 16.80 7.33
CA SER A 173 17.45 17.05 8.61
C SER A 173 17.85 15.73 9.29
N ARG A 174 19.06 15.70 9.83
CA ARG A 174 19.55 14.59 10.67
C ARG A 174 18.85 14.53 12.02
N ASP A 175 18.27 15.63 12.47
CA ASP A 175 17.45 15.67 13.68
C ASP A 175 16.07 15.07 13.37
N ARG A 176 15.73 13.98 14.07
CA ARG A 176 14.50 13.20 13.90
C ARG A 176 13.23 14.02 14.10
N ARG A 177 13.31 15.15 14.81
CA ARG A 177 12.19 16.07 15.01
C ARG A 177 11.79 16.77 13.71
N TYR A 178 12.75 16.97 12.81
CA TYR A 178 12.58 17.75 11.58
C TYR A 178 12.72 16.93 10.29
N GLY A 179 13.42 15.79 10.34
CA GLY A 179 13.56 14.90 9.18
C GLY A 179 12.29 14.10 8.91
N PHE A 180 11.84 14.05 7.64
CA PHE A 180 10.62 13.31 7.26
C PHE A 180 10.84 12.30 6.13
N ARG A 181 10.38 11.06 6.34
CA ARG A 181 10.26 10.00 5.35
C ARG A 181 8.98 9.19 5.55
N LEU A 182 8.30 8.88 4.45
CA LEU A 182 7.19 7.93 4.42
C LEU A 182 7.48 6.89 3.34
N TYR A 183 7.57 5.62 3.73
CA TYR A 183 7.83 4.50 2.83
C TYR A 183 6.56 3.69 2.58
N PHE A 184 6.30 3.39 1.32
CA PHE A 184 5.07 2.72 0.90
C PHE A 184 5.29 1.89 -0.36
N PHE A 185 4.29 1.11 -0.71
CA PHE A 185 4.15 0.52 -2.04
C PHE A 185 2.72 0.69 -2.55
N TRP A 186 2.54 0.53 -3.85
CA TRP A 186 1.23 0.46 -4.48
C TRP A 186 0.83 -1.01 -4.65
N ASP A 187 -0.37 -1.37 -4.20
CA ASP A 187 -0.93 -2.69 -4.45
C ASP A 187 -1.88 -2.66 -5.63
N ASP A 188 -1.51 -3.28 -6.75
CA ASP A 188 -2.34 -3.29 -7.97
C ASP A 188 -3.63 -4.12 -7.82
N GLU A 189 -3.64 -5.15 -6.96
CA GLU A 189 -4.82 -6.02 -6.78
C GLU A 189 -5.95 -5.30 -6.04
N SER A 190 -5.63 -4.64 -4.91
CA SER A 190 -6.58 -3.87 -4.12
C SER A 190 -6.70 -2.40 -4.55
N GLN A 191 -5.76 -1.91 -5.38
CA GLN A 191 -5.65 -0.53 -5.84
C GLN A 191 -5.60 0.47 -4.69
N VAL A 192 -4.78 0.16 -3.69
CA VAL A 192 -4.53 1.01 -2.52
C VAL A 192 -3.03 1.27 -2.35
N VAL A 193 -2.71 2.34 -1.62
CA VAL A 193 -1.37 2.55 -1.09
C VAL A 193 -1.23 1.83 0.24
N VAL A 194 -0.14 1.08 0.42
CA VAL A 194 0.18 0.47 1.72
C VAL A 194 1.40 1.17 2.30
N VAL A 195 1.20 1.94 3.36
CA VAL A 195 2.25 2.65 4.09
C VAL A 195 2.87 1.70 5.09
N GLY A 196 4.15 1.41 4.88
CA GLY A 196 4.89 0.51 5.73
C GLY A 196 5.72 1.19 6.81
N TRP A 197 6.09 2.46 6.65
CA TRP A 197 6.83 3.20 7.68
C TRP A 197 6.69 4.71 7.51
N LEU A 198 6.59 5.43 8.63
CA LEU A 198 6.64 6.89 8.76
C LEU A 198 6.82 7.25 10.25
N PRO A 199 7.17 8.50 10.61
CA PRO A 199 7.54 9.62 9.74
C PRO A 199 9.06 9.79 9.58
N SER A 200 9.89 8.91 10.16
CA SER A 200 11.35 9.04 10.13
C SER A 200 11.98 8.19 9.03
N HIS A 201 13.29 8.38 8.81
CA HIS A 201 14.09 7.40 8.10
C HIS A 201 14.01 6.03 8.80
N LEU A 202 14.12 4.95 8.03
CA LEU A 202 14.33 3.61 8.58
C LEU A 202 15.77 3.53 9.11
N ASP A 203 15.93 3.16 10.38
CA ASP A 203 17.25 3.01 11.00
C ASP A 203 18.00 1.85 10.35
N ASN A 204 18.86 2.14 9.38
CA ASN A 204 19.90 1.21 8.98
C ASN A 204 20.98 1.24 10.08
N ARG A 205 21.53 0.09 10.48
CA ARG A 205 22.61 -0.01 11.49
C ARG A 205 23.95 0.56 10.99
N ALA A 206 23.93 1.54 10.10
CA ALA A 206 25.08 2.18 9.48
C ALA A 206 25.04 3.72 9.58
N SER A 207 24.27 4.29 10.52
CA SER A 207 24.43 5.68 10.98
C SER A 207 25.25 5.75 12.25
#